data_AF-A0A2W6C4N7-F1
#
_entry.id   AF-A0A2W6C4N7-F1
#
_cell.length_a   1.000
_cell.length_b   1.000
_cell.length_c   1.000
_cell.angle_alpha   90.00
_cell.angle_beta   90.00
_cell.angle_gamma   90.00
#
_symmetry.space_group_name_H-M   'P 1'
#
loop_
_entity.id
_entity.type
_entity.pdbx_description
1 polymer ?
#
loop_
_entity_poly.entity_id
_entity_poly.type
_entity_poly.pdbx_seq_one_letter_code
_entity_poly.pdbx_strand_id
1 'polypeptide(L)'
;MGDVLTGTASWTDPTLLATDWYPSEVRTAEDRLKHYASVFSLVEVDSTYYSLPAERSAVLWAERTPDHFIFDIKAFRLFTGHPTPVGKLPKRLREMLPVDLGKRSSLYSKDVPQKVVDEAWGMFHSALQPLYRAGKLGAVFLQFPKWFYFSRENLDRLEQARVRLGDYPMAVEFRQRSWMDDRHADKTLAFLKEHGIAYTCVDEPQGTTASVPPVAVATSDLAVVRFHGRRQETWDKPGVGVQERFRYLYDEAELSEWVPKLRALSKETRQVHALMNNCYADYGVRNAQQLEDLVRQASIPVHVSG
;
A
#
# COMPACT_ATOMS: atom_id res chain seq x y z
N MET A 1 -8.15 -15.59 16.26
CA MET A 1 -8.35 -15.22 14.85
C MET A 1 -8.31 -13.71 14.83
N GLY A 2 -7.38 -13.12 14.09
CA GLY A 2 -7.27 -11.68 13.92
C GLY A 2 -8.44 -11.09 13.14
N ASP A 3 -8.61 -9.78 13.26
CA ASP A 3 -9.65 -9.05 12.53
C ASP A 3 -9.22 -8.82 11.08
N VAL A 4 -10.17 -8.97 10.16
CA VAL A 4 -10.04 -8.50 8.78
C VAL A 4 -10.54 -7.07 8.71
N LEU A 5 -9.70 -6.17 8.20
CA LEU A 5 -10.02 -4.78 7.91
C LEU A 5 -10.04 -4.60 6.40
N THR A 6 -11.14 -4.05 5.90
CA THR A 6 -11.38 -3.76 4.49
C THR A 6 -11.29 -2.26 4.24
N GLY A 7 -10.75 -1.91 3.09
CA GLY A 7 -10.56 -0.52 2.70
C GLY A 7 -10.10 -0.38 1.25
N THR A 8 -9.69 0.82 0.87
CA THR A 8 -9.25 1.17 -0.49
C THR A 8 -7.87 1.82 -0.48
N ALA A 9 -7.18 1.75 -1.62
CA ALA A 9 -5.90 2.42 -1.85
C ALA A 9 -6.05 3.88 -2.30
N SER A 10 -6.92 4.61 -1.60
CA SER A 10 -7.20 6.05 -1.69
C SER A 10 -8.66 6.29 -1.32
N TRP A 11 -8.95 7.42 -0.69
CA TRP A 11 -10.30 7.95 -0.49
C TRP A 11 -10.55 9.22 -1.29
N THR A 12 -9.55 9.71 -2.02
CA THR A 12 -9.65 10.97 -2.78
C THR A 12 -9.27 10.78 -4.24
N ASP A 13 -9.45 9.57 -4.78
CA ASP A 13 -9.23 9.33 -6.19
C ASP A 13 -10.18 10.21 -7.03
N PRO A 14 -9.68 10.95 -8.05
CA PRO A 14 -10.53 11.85 -8.83
C PRO A 14 -11.73 11.17 -9.50
N THR A 15 -11.60 9.89 -9.87
CA THR A 15 -12.70 9.15 -10.50
C THR A 15 -13.76 8.75 -9.48
N LEU A 16 -13.37 8.43 -8.24
CA LEU A 16 -14.30 8.25 -7.12
C LEU A 16 -15.03 9.56 -6.80
N LEU A 17 -14.30 10.67 -6.73
CA LEU A 17 -14.88 11.99 -6.46
C LEU A 17 -15.85 12.49 -7.55
N ALA A 18 -15.80 11.88 -8.74
CA ALA A 18 -16.73 12.15 -9.84
C ALA A 18 -18.00 11.29 -9.80
N THR A 19 -18.12 10.40 -8.81
CA THR A 19 -19.34 9.60 -8.55
C THR A 19 -20.17 10.20 -7.42
N ASP A 20 -21.38 9.67 -7.22
CA ASP A 20 -22.26 10.05 -6.11
C ASP A 20 -21.98 9.27 -4.81
N TRP A 21 -20.85 8.56 -4.71
CA TRP A 21 -20.49 7.83 -3.48
C TRP A 21 -20.34 8.76 -2.28
N TYR A 22 -19.77 9.96 -2.50
CA TYR A 22 -19.78 11.02 -1.51
C TYR A 22 -21.07 11.84 -1.60
N PRO A 23 -21.82 12.01 -0.50
CA PRO A 23 -22.98 12.88 -0.46
C PRO A 23 -22.65 14.32 -0.88
N SER A 24 -23.65 15.05 -1.42
CA SER A 24 -23.49 16.41 -1.98
C SER A 24 -22.98 17.48 -0.99
N GLU A 25 -23.15 17.21 0.30
CA GLU A 25 -22.68 18.01 1.43
C GLU A 25 -21.20 17.77 1.76
N VAL A 26 -20.62 16.65 1.33
CA VAL A 26 -19.23 16.28 1.56
C VAL A 26 -18.32 17.01 0.58
N ARG A 27 -17.89 18.22 0.96
CA ARG A 27 -17.20 19.16 0.06
C ARG A 27 -15.73 19.35 0.38
N THR A 28 -15.34 19.22 1.65
CA THR A 28 -13.95 19.44 2.08
C THR A 28 -13.16 18.15 2.19
N ALA A 29 -11.83 18.27 2.23
CA ALA A 29 -10.96 17.11 2.49
C ALA A 29 -11.20 16.47 3.87
N GLU A 30 -11.64 17.28 4.85
CA GLU A 30 -12.03 16.80 6.16
C GLU A 30 -13.32 15.99 6.10
N ASP A 31 -14.37 16.52 5.47
CA ASP A 31 -15.66 15.84 5.32
C ASP A 31 -15.49 14.50 4.61
N ARG A 32 -14.65 14.46 3.56
CA ARG A 32 -14.38 13.23 2.81
C ARG A 32 -13.72 12.16 3.66
N LEU A 33 -12.74 12.53 4.49
CA LEU A 33 -12.08 11.58 5.37
C LEU A 33 -13.03 11.08 6.46
N LYS A 34 -13.82 11.98 7.07
CA LYS A 34 -14.83 11.60 8.07
C LYS A 34 -15.88 10.67 7.49
N HIS A 35 -16.42 10.99 6.32
CA HIS A 35 -17.38 10.13 5.64
C HIS A 35 -16.77 8.77 5.29
N TYR A 36 -15.56 8.74 4.73
CA TYR A 36 -14.87 7.49 4.43
C TYR A 36 -14.67 6.63 5.69
N ALA A 37 -14.21 7.24 6.78
CA ALA A 37 -13.97 6.58 8.05
C ALA A 37 -15.25 6.14 8.80
N SER A 38 -16.43 6.60 8.37
CA SER A 38 -17.71 6.04 8.84
C SER A 38 -18.11 4.75 8.12
N VAL A 39 -17.50 4.46 6.97
CA VAL A 39 -17.79 3.26 6.18
C VAL A 39 -16.72 2.20 6.40
N PHE A 40 -15.44 2.58 6.31
CA PHE A 40 -14.30 1.66 6.42
C PHE A 40 -13.47 1.93 7.66
N SER A 41 -12.77 0.90 8.14
CA SER A 41 -11.81 1.00 9.26
C SER A 41 -10.35 1.11 8.79
N LEU A 42 -10.10 1.05 7.49
CA LEU A 42 -8.76 1.00 6.91
C LEU A 42 -8.68 1.82 5.62
N VAL A 43 -7.54 2.47 5.40
CA VAL A 43 -7.21 3.07 4.11
C VAL A 43 -5.71 2.99 3.82
N GLU A 44 -5.32 2.80 2.56
CA GLU A 44 -3.94 3.04 2.11
C GLU A 44 -3.80 4.48 1.59
N VAL A 45 -2.83 5.20 2.14
CA VAL A 45 -2.49 6.58 1.78
C VAL A 45 -1.46 6.59 0.65
N ASP A 46 -1.96 6.57 -0.58
CA ASP A 46 -1.13 6.54 -1.79
C ASP A 46 -0.39 7.86 -2.09
N SER A 47 -0.88 8.99 -1.59
CA SER A 47 -0.30 10.32 -1.86
C SER A 47 1.16 10.43 -1.42
N THR A 48 1.53 9.68 -0.38
CA THR A 48 2.87 9.65 0.22
C THR A 48 3.94 9.04 -0.72
N TYR A 49 3.52 8.24 -1.70
CA TYR A 49 4.40 7.78 -2.78
C TYR A 49 4.90 8.94 -3.65
N TYR A 50 4.06 9.95 -3.90
CA TYR A 50 4.37 11.06 -4.80
C TYR A 50 5.10 12.21 -4.11
N SER A 51 4.93 12.36 -2.80
CA SER A 51 5.54 13.40 -1.99
C SER A 51 5.60 12.95 -0.53
N LEU A 52 6.70 13.25 0.16
CA LEU A 52 6.79 13.01 1.59
C LEU A 52 5.62 13.70 2.33
N PRO A 53 4.93 13.01 3.26
CA PRO A 53 3.84 13.61 4.01
C PRO A 53 4.35 14.74 4.89
N ALA A 54 3.50 15.75 5.10
CA ALA A 54 3.73 16.71 6.16
C ALA A 54 3.23 16.13 7.49
N GLU A 55 3.97 16.36 8.58
CA GLU A 55 3.58 15.91 9.92
C GLU A 55 2.18 16.42 10.32
N ARG A 56 1.86 17.68 9.97
CA ARG A 56 0.53 18.24 10.18
C ARG A 56 -0.58 17.45 9.49
N SER A 57 -0.32 16.86 8.32
CA SER A 57 -1.31 16.03 7.63
C SER A 57 -1.61 14.76 8.44
N ALA A 58 -0.58 14.11 8.97
CA ALA A 58 -0.73 12.92 9.82
C ALA A 58 -1.45 13.23 11.15
N VAL A 59 -1.17 14.38 11.76
CA VAL A 59 -1.93 14.87 12.93
C VAL A 59 -3.42 15.00 12.59
N LEU A 60 -3.74 15.70 11.50
CA LEU A 60 -5.13 15.90 11.08
C LEU A 60 -5.82 14.57 10.71
N TRP A 61 -5.10 13.63 10.10
CA TRP A 61 -5.65 12.29 9.82
C TRP A 61 -6.00 11.54 11.10
N ALA A 62 -5.11 11.59 12.11
CA ALA A 62 -5.37 10.98 13.41
C ALA A 62 -6.57 11.62 14.12
N GLU A 63 -6.69 12.95 14.10
CA GLU A 63 -7.77 13.70 14.77
C GLU A 63 -9.14 13.53 14.10
N ARG A 64 -9.18 13.28 12.78
CA ARG A 64 -10.42 13.27 11.99
C ARG A 64 -11.02 11.89 11.77
N THR A 65 -10.44 10.86 12.37
CA THR A 65 -10.87 9.47 12.23
C THR A 65 -11.15 8.84 13.61
N PRO A 66 -12.00 7.81 13.70
CA PRO A 66 -12.20 7.05 14.94
C PRO A 66 -10.90 6.43 15.47
N ASP A 67 -10.84 6.13 16.77
CA ASP A 67 -9.64 5.58 17.43
C ASP A 67 -9.16 4.26 16.82
N HIS A 68 -10.09 3.46 16.30
CA HIS A 68 -9.80 2.17 15.67
C HIS A 68 -9.37 2.26 14.19
N PHE A 69 -9.44 3.44 13.58
CA PHE A 69 -9.17 3.59 12.15
C PHE A 69 -7.67 3.49 11.86
N ILE A 70 -7.33 2.65 10.88
CA ILE A 70 -5.95 2.32 10.53
C ILE A 70 -5.56 2.93 9.19
N PHE A 71 -4.34 3.48 9.13
CA PHE A 71 -3.72 3.99 7.92
C PHE A 71 -2.53 3.13 7.51
N ASP A 72 -2.63 2.50 6.35
CA ASP A 72 -1.46 1.98 5.64
C ASP A 72 -0.82 3.11 4.84
N ILE A 73 0.50 3.29 4.96
CA ILE A 73 1.22 4.41 4.36
C ILE A 73 2.14 3.90 3.27
N LYS A 74 1.93 4.34 2.04
CA LYS A 74 2.82 4.01 0.93
C LYS A 74 4.19 4.67 1.11
N ALA A 75 5.26 3.89 0.98
CA ALA A 75 6.60 4.45 1.05
C ALA A 75 6.82 5.47 -0.08
N PHE A 76 7.53 6.56 0.24
CA PHE A 76 7.93 7.54 -0.77
C PHE A 76 8.73 6.86 -1.89
N ARG A 77 8.41 7.16 -3.14
CA ARG A 77 8.94 6.47 -4.34
C ARG A 77 10.46 6.38 -4.41
N LEU A 78 11.17 7.32 -3.78
CA LEU A 78 12.62 7.29 -3.67
C LEU A 78 13.11 6.05 -2.92
N PHE A 79 12.42 5.63 -1.86
CA PHE A 79 12.83 4.50 -1.01
C PHE A 79 12.72 3.14 -1.73
N THR A 80 11.77 3.02 -2.66
CA THR A 80 11.53 1.78 -3.42
C THR A 80 12.29 1.75 -4.76
N GLY A 81 13.18 2.73 -5.00
CA GLY A 81 14.04 2.77 -6.20
C GLY A 81 13.31 3.10 -7.50
N HIS A 82 12.09 3.66 -7.40
CA HIS A 82 11.44 4.24 -8.56
C HIS A 82 12.18 5.53 -8.98
N PRO A 83 12.13 5.93 -10.26
CA PRO A 83 12.54 7.27 -10.66
C PRO A 83 11.83 8.26 -9.76
N THR A 84 12.43 9.37 -9.34
CA THR A 84 11.83 10.39 -8.46
C THR A 84 12.04 11.77 -9.07
N PRO A 85 11.00 12.55 -9.42
CA PRO A 85 11.17 13.83 -10.08
C PRO A 85 11.77 14.79 -9.08
N VAL A 86 12.81 15.52 -9.48
CA VAL A 86 13.52 16.41 -8.56
C VAL A 86 12.56 17.44 -7.96
N GLY A 87 11.61 17.95 -8.75
CA GLY A 87 10.59 18.89 -8.28
C GLY A 87 9.62 18.36 -7.22
N LYS A 88 9.57 17.03 -6.98
CA LYS A 88 8.77 16.42 -5.91
C LYS A 88 9.53 16.25 -4.60
N LEU A 89 10.84 16.49 -4.59
CA LEU A 89 11.62 16.51 -3.36
C LEU A 89 11.31 17.80 -2.57
N PRO A 90 11.13 17.71 -1.24
CA PRO A 90 11.10 18.87 -0.37
C PRO A 90 12.27 19.83 -0.64
N LYS A 91 12.02 21.13 -0.46
CA LYS A 91 13.01 22.19 -0.74
C LYS A 91 14.36 21.91 -0.09
N ARG A 92 14.37 21.52 1.19
CA ARG A 92 15.57 21.16 1.95
C ARG A 92 16.36 20.03 1.28
N LEU A 93 15.70 18.95 0.84
CA LEU A 93 16.39 17.85 0.16
C LEU A 93 16.98 18.31 -1.18
N ARG A 94 16.27 19.16 -1.93
CA ARG A 94 16.78 19.72 -3.19
C ARG A 94 18.03 20.59 -2.98
N GLU A 95 18.06 21.38 -1.92
CA GLU A 95 19.21 22.23 -1.58
C GLU A 95 20.44 21.43 -1.15
N MET A 96 20.25 20.20 -0.66
CA MET A 96 21.34 19.29 -0.31
C MET A 96 21.92 18.52 -1.50
N LEU A 97 21.28 18.58 -2.67
CA LEU A 97 21.75 17.90 -3.87
C LEU A 97 22.95 18.64 -4.50
N PRO A 98 23.92 17.90 -5.05
CA PRO A 98 24.87 18.43 -6.03
C PRO A 98 24.14 19.16 -7.17
N VAL A 99 24.75 20.24 -7.67
CA VAL A 99 24.14 21.13 -8.67
C VAL A 99 23.75 20.38 -9.95
N ASP A 100 24.55 19.41 -10.39
CA ASP A 100 24.29 18.60 -11.57
C ASP A 100 23.08 17.69 -11.38
N LEU A 101 22.92 17.08 -10.19
CA LEU A 101 21.75 16.26 -9.85
C LEU A 101 20.49 17.12 -9.71
N GLY A 102 20.61 18.32 -9.13
CA GLY A 102 19.50 19.27 -8.97
C GLY A 102 18.90 19.78 -10.28
N LYS A 103 19.65 19.69 -11.40
CA LYS A 103 19.19 20.07 -12.75
C LYS A 103 18.48 18.94 -13.50
N ARG A 104 18.56 17.70 -13.02
CA ARG A 104 17.91 16.55 -13.68
C ARG A 104 16.39 16.62 -13.51
N SER A 105 15.65 16.06 -14.46
CA SER A 105 14.19 15.95 -14.34
C SER A 105 13.79 14.93 -13.26
N SER A 106 14.56 13.84 -13.14
CA SER A 106 14.31 12.72 -12.22
C SER A 106 15.62 12.07 -11.76
N LEU A 107 15.59 11.46 -10.59
CA LEU A 107 16.70 10.74 -9.95
C LEU A 107 16.28 9.31 -9.57
N TYR A 108 17.23 8.37 -9.56
CA TYR A 108 17.06 7.10 -8.85
C TYR A 108 17.72 7.20 -7.47
N SER A 109 17.29 6.35 -6.53
CA SER A 109 17.87 6.33 -5.18
C SER A 109 19.39 6.15 -5.16
N LYS A 110 19.91 5.29 -6.05
CA LYS A 110 21.35 5.04 -6.23
C LYS A 110 22.15 6.27 -6.69
N ASP A 111 21.49 7.25 -7.31
CA ASP A 111 22.13 8.47 -7.79
C ASP A 111 22.20 9.53 -6.67
N VAL A 112 21.43 9.37 -5.60
CA VAL A 112 21.23 10.38 -4.57
C VAL A 112 22.25 10.17 -3.45
N PRO A 113 23.00 11.22 -3.01
CA PRO A 113 23.95 11.09 -1.92
C PRO A 113 23.30 10.55 -0.65
N GLN A 114 23.99 9.65 0.06
CA GLN A 114 23.44 8.95 1.22
C GLN A 114 22.85 9.91 2.27
N LYS A 115 23.54 11.03 2.55
CA LYS A 115 23.05 12.07 3.48
C LYS A 115 21.66 12.64 3.14
N VAL A 116 21.33 12.71 1.84
CA VAL A 116 20.02 13.21 1.37
C VAL A 116 18.96 12.13 1.54
N VAL A 117 19.33 10.87 1.29
CA VAL A 117 18.45 9.71 1.56
C VAL A 117 18.17 9.58 3.05
N ASP A 118 19.18 9.77 3.90
CA ASP A 118 19.05 9.74 5.36
C ASP A 118 18.10 10.83 5.87
N GLU A 119 18.25 12.06 5.38
CA GLU A 119 17.36 13.17 5.71
C GLU A 119 15.92 12.89 5.23
N ALA A 120 15.75 12.30 4.03
CA ALA A 120 14.42 11.92 3.53
C ALA A 120 13.74 10.89 4.44
N TRP A 121 14.47 9.89 4.92
CA TRP A 121 13.98 8.93 5.91
C TRP A 121 13.62 9.60 7.23
N GLY A 122 14.45 10.54 7.71
CA GLY A 122 14.16 11.31 8.92
C GLY A 122 12.88 12.13 8.82
N MET A 123 12.66 12.81 7.68
CA MET A 123 11.41 13.53 7.39
C MET A 123 10.21 12.59 7.35
N PHE A 124 10.35 11.43 6.71
CA PHE A 124 9.29 10.43 6.64
C PHE A 124 8.91 9.92 8.05
N HIS A 125 9.91 9.60 8.87
CA HIS A 125 9.73 9.18 10.27
C HIS A 125 8.96 10.21 11.09
N SER A 126 9.41 11.47 11.08
CA SER A 126 8.74 12.56 11.81
C SER A 126 7.29 12.68 11.39
N ALA A 127 7.03 12.58 10.08
CA ALA A 127 5.70 12.72 9.54
C ALA A 127 4.75 11.58 9.92
N LEU A 128 5.24 10.36 10.15
CA LEU A 128 4.39 9.23 10.55
C LEU A 128 4.19 9.11 12.06
N GLN A 129 5.02 9.79 12.85
CA GLN A 129 4.99 9.67 14.30
C GLN A 129 3.63 10.01 14.94
N PRO A 130 2.84 11.01 14.46
CA PRO A 130 1.50 11.25 14.99
C PRO A 130 0.58 10.03 14.86
N LEU A 131 0.60 9.35 13.71
CA LEU A 131 -0.21 8.13 13.49
C LEU A 131 0.28 6.98 14.37
N TYR A 132 1.59 6.80 14.45
CA TYR A 132 2.18 5.74 15.28
C TYR A 132 1.83 5.91 16.76
N ARG A 133 1.98 7.12 17.31
CA ARG A 133 1.61 7.42 18.71
C ARG A 133 0.12 7.26 18.99
N ALA A 134 -0.72 7.55 18.01
CA ALA A 134 -2.16 7.36 18.09
C ALA A 134 -2.60 5.89 17.95
N GLY A 135 -1.67 4.96 17.66
CA GLY A 135 -2.01 3.56 17.39
C GLY A 135 -2.71 3.34 16.04
N LYS A 136 -2.64 4.32 15.13
CA LYS A 136 -3.35 4.34 13.84
C LYS A 136 -2.46 4.05 12.63
N LEU A 137 -1.16 3.83 12.84
CA LEU A 137 -0.26 3.41 11.77
C LEU A 137 -0.37 1.89 11.59
N GLY A 138 -0.91 1.46 10.45
CA GLY A 138 -1.07 0.05 10.07
C GLY A 138 0.23 -0.56 9.57
N ALA A 139 0.53 -0.39 8.29
CA ALA A 139 1.80 -0.76 7.69
C ALA A 139 2.43 0.40 6.91
N VAL A 140 3.77 0.47 6.89
CA VAL A 140 4.50 1.18 5.84
C VAL A 140 4.69 0.23 4.67
N PHE A 141 4.08 0.60 3.55
CA PHE A 141 3.93 -0.24 2.38
C PHE A 141 5.00 0.04 1.32
N LEU A 142 5.91 -0.91 1.12
CA LEU A 142 6.99 -0.83 0.14
C LEU A 142 6.67 -1.67 -1.10
N GLN A 143 5.98 -1.04 -2.06
CA GLN A 143 5.83 -1.60 -3.39
C GLN A 143 7.10 -1.37 -4.22
N PHE A 144 7.73 -2.43 -4.68
CA PHE A 144 8.91 -2.37 -5.54
C PHE A 144 8.53 -2.45 -7.04
N PRO A 145 9.36 -1.86 -7.93
CA PRO A 145 9.10 -1.90 -9.37
C PRO A 145 9.39 -3.27 -9.99
N LYS A 146 8.94 -3.46 -11.24
CA LYS A 146 9.11 -4.70 -12.02
C LYS A 146 10.57 -5.09 -12.30
N TRP A 147 11.52 -4.17 -12.14
CA TRP A 147 12.96 -4.45 -12.30
C TRP A 147 13.67 -4.76 -10.97
N PHE A 148 12.93 -4.91 -9.87
CA PHE A 148 13.46 -5.37 -8.60
C PHE A 148 13.38 -6.90 -8.56
N TYR A 149 14.45 -7.57 -9.00
CA TYR A 149 14.53 -9.03 -9.07
C TYR A 149 14.99 -9.64 -7.74
N PHE A 150 14.70 -10.91 -7.51
CA PHE A 150 15.29 -11.66 -6.41
C PHE A 150 16.82 -11.69 -6.59
N SER A 151 17.54 -11.14 -5.62
CA SER A 151 19.01 -11.14 -5.57
C SER A 151 19.48 -10.86 -4.15
N ARG A 152 20.74 -11.21 -3.83
CA ARG A 152 21.31 -10.90 -2.52
C ARG A 152 21.33 -9.40 -2.24
N GLU A 153 21.72 -8.60 -3.23
CA GLU A 153 21.71 -7.13 -3.13
C GLU A 153 20.32 -6.59 -2.78
N ASN A 154 19.27 -7.13 -3.39
CA ASN A 154 17.90 -6.66 -3.12
C ASN A 154 17.36 -7.18 -1.79
N LEU A 155 17.80 -8.34 -1.29
CA LEU A 155 17.53 -8.77 0.08
C LEU A 155 18.19 -7.81 1.09
N ASP A 156 19.45 -7.43 0.89
CA ASP A 156 20.14 -6.46 1.75
C ASP A 156 19.42 -5.10 1.72
N ARG A 157 18.83 -4.70 0.59
CA ARG A 157 17.99 -3.48 0.50
C ARG A 157 16.69 -3.58 1.30
N LEU A 158 16.06 -4.74 1.35
CA LEU A 158 14.87 -4.97 2.19
C LEU A 158 15.23 -4.91 3.68
N GLU A 159 16.34 -5.53 4.07
CA GLU A 159 16.86 -5.47 5.43
C GLU A 159 17.19 -4.03 5.84
N GLN A 160 17.87 -3.27 4.98
CA GLN A 160 18.14 -1.85 5.23
C GLN A 160 16.85 -1.05 5.39
N ALA A 161 15.83 -1.26 4.56
CA ALA A 161 14.54 -0.61 4.72
C ALA A 161 13.85 -1.01 6.03
N ARG A 162 13.93 -2.29 6.42
CA ARG A 162 13.41 -2.78 7.70
C ARG A 162 14.09 -2.07 8.88
N VAL A 163 15.42 -2.00 8.89
CA VAL A 163 16.20 -1.29 9.93
C VAL A 163 15.81 0.18 9.96
N ARG A 164 15.69 0.82 8.79
CA ARG A 164 15.28 2.24 8.69
C ARG A 164 13.93 2.46 9.31
N LEU A 165 12.96 1.56 9.12
CA LEU A 165 11.60 1.71 9.63
C LEU A 165 11.45 1.49 11.15
N GLY A 166 12.43 0.83 11.79
CA GLY A 166 12.41 0.65 13.25
C GLY A 166 11.16 -0.10 13.72
N ASP A 167 10.35 0.51 14.58
CA ASP A 167 9.16 -0.15 15.14
C ASP A 167 7.93 -0.12 14.23
N TYR A 168 7.98 0.61 13.10
CA TYR A 168 6.84 0.67 12.19
C TYR A 168 6.65 -0.68 11.49
N PRO A 169 5.42 -1.23 11.47
CA PRO A 169 5.15 -2.45 10.73
C PRO A 169 5.45 -2.23 9.24
N MET A 170 6.17 -3.17 8.64
CA MET A 170 6.60 -3.08 7.24
C MET A 170 5.87 -4.12 6.42
N ALA A 171 5.26 -3.70 5.32
CA ALA A 171 4.74 -4.58 4.29
C ALA A 171 5.51 -4.40 2.98
N VAL A 172 5.84 -5.50 2.31
CA VAL A 172 6.52 -5.47 1.01
C VAL A 172 5.65 -6.07 -0.08
N GLU A 173 5.61 -5.41 -1.23
CA GLU A 173 4.92 -5.91 -2.41
C GLU A 173 5.88 -5.99 -3.59
N PHE A 174 5.99 -7.19 -4.16
CA PHE A 174 6.79 -7.44 -5.34
C PHE A 174 5.93 -7.31 -6.59
N ARG A 175 6.53 -6.75 -7.65
CA ARG A 175 5.94 -6.66 -9.01
C ARG A 175 6.73 -7.50 -10.01
N GLN A 176 7.42 -8.52 -9.52
CA GLN A 176 8.38 -9.26 -10.29
C GLN A 176 8.35 -10.72 -9.85
N ARG A 177 8.13 -11.62 -10.82
CA ARG A 177 7.86 -13.05 -10.60
C ARG A 177 8.97 -13.84 -9.91
N SER A 178 10.24 -13.44 -10.04
CA SER A 178 11.39 -14.16 -9.47
C SER A 178 11.41 -14.18 -7.95
N TRP A 179 10.64 -13.32 -7.28
CA TRP A 179 10.46 -13.40 -5.83
C TRP A 179 9.60 -14.60 -5.40
N MET A 180 8.69 -15.05 -6.27
CA MET A 180 7.67 -16.06 -5.97
C MET A 180 7.64 -17.19 -7.01
N ASP A 181 8.74 -17.41 -7.74
CA ASP A 181 8.89 -18.59 -8.59
C ASP A 181 9.30 -19.82 -7.78
N ASP A 182 9.18 -21.01 -8.37
CA ASP A 182 9.46 -22.29 -7.71
C ASP A 182 10.88 -22.41 -7.12
N ARG A 183 11.84 -21.57 -7.56
CA ARG A 183 13.23 -21.62 -7.09
C ARG A 183 13.47 -20.72 -5.87
N HIS A 184 12.69 -19.66 -5.73
CA HIS A 184 12.97 -18.58 -4.78
C HIS A 184 11.87 -18.35 -3.75
N ALA A 185 10.62 -18.77 -3.99
CA ALA A 185 9.47 -18.49 -3.13
C ALA A 185 9.74 -18.84 -1.65
N ASP A 186 10.22 -20.06 -1.36
CA ASP A 186 10.52 -20.50 0.01
C ASP A 186 11.58 -19.62 0.69
N LYS A 187 12.62 -19.22 -0.06
CA LYS A 187 13.68 -18.34 0.46
C LYS A 187 13.17 -16.94 0.72
N THR A 188 12.34 -16.40 -0.18
CA THR A 188 11.69 -15.11 -0.01
C THR A 188 10.83 -15.12 1.25
N LEU A 189 9.92 -16.09 1.39
CA LEU A 189 9.00 -16.17 2.52
C LEU A 189 9.73 -16.38 3.85
N ALA A 190 10.75 -17.24 3.87
CA ALA A 190 11.60 -17.44 5.06
C ALA A 190 12.33 -16.16 5.47
N PHE A 191 12.94 -15.45 4.52
CA PHE A 191 13.62 -14.18 4.78
C PHE A 191 12.65 -13.14 5.35
N LEU A 192 11.46 -12.98 4.74
CA LEU A 192 10.46 -12.03 5.23
C LEU A 192 10.00 -12.37 6.66
N LYS A 193 9.81 -13.66 6.95
CA LYS A 193 9.44 -14.15 8.28
C LYS A 193 10.51 -13.89 9.33
N GLU A 194 11.78 -14.14 8.99
CA GLU A 194 12.93 -13.86 9.86
C GLU A 194 13.03 -12.38 10.24
N HIS A 195 12.66 -11.47 9.33
CA HIS A 195 12.75 -10.03 9.53
C HIS A 195 11.44 -9.38 10.02
N GLY A 196 10.39 -10.18 10.23
CA GLY A 196 9.05 -9.69 10.60
C GLY A 196 8.44 -8.74 9.57
N ILE A 197 8.72 -8.96 8.28
CA ILE A 197 8.17 -8.16 7.18
C ILE A 197 6.92 -8.86 6.65
N ALA A 198 5.80 -8.13 6.57
CA ALA A 198 4.56 -8.65 5.98
C ALA A 198 4.71 -8.78 4.46
N TYR A 199 4.48 -9.98 3.93
CA TYR A 199 4.32 -10.21 2.50
C TYR A 199 2.95 -9.70 2.06
N THR A 200 2.95 -8.85 1.05
CA THR A 200 1.71 -8.39 0.42
C THR A 200 1.24 -9.44 -0.58
N CYS A 201 0.16 -10.12 -0.24
CA CYS A 201 -0.54 -11.00 -1.15
C CYS A 201 -1.26 -10.13 -2.19
N VAL A 202 -1.17 -10.48 -3.47
CA VAL A 202 -1.76 -9.67 -4.54
C VAL A 202 -2.78 -10.46 -5.34
N ASP A 203 -3.91 -9.85 -5.66
CA ASP A 203 -4.77 -10.28 -6.76
C ASP A 203 -4.52 -9.31 -7.92
N GLU A 204 -3.84 -9.79 -8.97
CA GLU A 204 -3.49 -9.00 -10.15
C GLU A 204 -3.60 -9.86 -11.42
N PRO A 205 -3.64 -9.26 -12.62
CA PRO A 205 -3.76 -10.01 -13.87
C PRO A 205 -2.62 -11.02 -14.03
N GLN A 206 -2.97 -12.28 -14.27
CA GLN A 206 -2.02 -13.38 -14.42
C GLN A 206 -1.62 -13.58 -15.89
N GLY A 207 -0.51 -14.29 -16.12
CA GLY A 207 -0.05 -14.63 -17.47
C GLY A 207 0.91 -13.62 -18.11
N THR A 208 1.34 -12.59 -17.38
CA THR A 208 2.37 -11.65 -17.86
C THR A 208 3.74 -11.94 -17.23
N THR A 209 4.81 -11.40 -17.82
CA THR A 209 6.18 -11.62 -17.34
C THR A 209 6.46 -11.00 -15.96
N ALA A 210 5.60 -10.08 -15.51
CA ALA A 210 5.73 -9.37 -14.26
C ALA A 210 4.67 -9.76 -13.20
N SER A 211 3.72 -10.64 -13.54
CA SER A 211 2.68 -11.07 -12.61
C SER A 211 3.27 -11.88 -11.45
N VAL A 212 2.83 -11.56 -10.24
CA VAL A 212 3.05 -12.34 -9.02
C VAL A 212 1.80 -13.20 -8.76
N PRO A 213 1.95 -14.47 -8.38
CA PRO A 213 0.81 -15.36 -8.18
C PRO A 213 -0.03 -14.96 -6.96
N PRO A 214 -1.36 -15.20 -6.96
CA PRO A 214 -2.28 -14.83 -5.89
C PRO A 214 -2.22 -15.80 -4.70
N VAL A 215 -1.04 -15.89 -4.11
CA VAL A 215 -0.67 -16.74 -2.98
C VAL A 215 -0.95 -16.00 -1.68
N ALA A 216 -1.75 -16.61 -0.80
CA ALA A 216 -2.05 -16.07 0.52
C ALA A 216 -1.13 -16.72 1.57
N VAL A 217 -0.15 -15.97 2.08
CA VAL A 217 0.81 -16.43 3.08
C VAL A 217 1.06 -15.32 4.10
N ALA A 218 1.09 -15.68 5.39
CA ALA A 218 1.49 -14.80 6.46
C ALA A 218 3.01 -14.95 6.74
N THR A 219 3.73 -13.84 6.68
CA THR A 219 5.16 -13.77 7.05
C THR A 219 5.40 -12.85 8.25
N SER A 220 4.34 -12.32 8.86
CA SER A 220 4.42 -11.53 10.09
C SER A 220 3.08 -11.61 10.85
N ASP A 221 2.99 -11.00 12.03
CA ASP A 221 1.74 -10.88 12.78
C ASP A 221 0.69 -9.98 12.08
N LEU A 222 1.06 -9.33 10.97
CA LEU A 222 0.18 -8.64 10.04
C LEU A 222 0.19 -9.36 8.69
N ALA A 223 -0.98 -9.56 8.10
CA ALA A 223 -1.14 -9.94 6.70
C ALA A 223 -1.72 -8.79 5.89
N VAL A 224 -1.23 -8.59 4.66
CA VAL A 224 -1.75 -7.57 3.74
C VAL A 224 -2.14 -8.23 2.44
N VAL A 225 -3.32 -7.89 1.92
CA VAL A 225 -3.84 -8.33 0.63
C VAL A 225 -4.22 -7.11 -0.18
N ARG A 226 -3.76 -7.00 -1.43
CA ARG A 226 -4.10 -5.92 -2.36
C ARG A 226 -4.76 -6.46 -3.62
N PHE A 227 -5.93 -5.91 -3.94
CA PHE A 227 -6.74 -6.31 -5.09
C PHE A 227 -6.59 -5.27 -6.21
N HIS A 228 -5.90 -5.63 -7.28
CA HIS A 228 -5.57 -4.74 -8.40
C HIS A 228 -6.55 -4.85 -9.59
N GLY A 229 -7.44 -5.83 -9.56
CA GLY A 229 -8.25 -6.25 -10.70
C GLY A 229 -7.57 -7.34 -11.52
N ARG A 230 -8.34 -7.98 -12.42
CA ARG A 230 -7.86 -9.09 -13.26
C ARG A 230 -7.84 -8.74 -14.76
N ARG A 231 -7.97 -7.45 -15.10
CA ARG A 231 -7.97 -6.94 -16.49
C ARG A 231 -6.61 -7.13 -17.17
N GLN A 232 -6.50 -8.11 -18.06
CA GLN A 232 -5.23 -8.40 -18.76
C GLN A 232 -4.94 -7.45 -19.91
N GLU A 233 -5.97 -6.95 -20.63
CA GLU A 233 -5.78 -6.24 -21.91
C GLU A 233 -5.03 -4.91 -21.77
N THR A 234 -5.12 -4.28 -20.60
CA THR A 234 -4.56 -2.94 -20.35
C THR A 234 -3.36 -2.96 -19.40
N TRP A 235 -3.13 -4.06 -18.67
CA TRP A 235 -2.17 -4.14 -17.55
C TRP A 235 -0.74 -3.75 -17.95
N ASP A 236 -0.24 -4.33 -19.04
CA ASP A 236 1.11 -4.09 -19.57
C ASP A 236 1.13 -3.24 -20.84
N LYS A 237 -0.04 -2.74 -21.28
CA LYS A 237 -0.14 -2.00 -22.54
C LYS A 237 0.50 -0.60 -22.39
N PRO A 238 1.49 -0.24 -23.23
CA PRO A 238 2.08 1.09 -23.23
C PRO A 238 1.04 2.16 -23.59
N GLY A 239 1.15 3.35 -22.99
CA GLY A 239 0.28 4.49 -23.28
C GLY A 239 -1.13 4.41 -22.67
N VAL A 240 -1.49 3.33 -21.98
CA VAL A 240 -2.75 3.24 -21.23
C VAL A 240 -2.60 3.94 -19.88
N GLY A 241 -3.55 4.83 -19.59
CA GLY A 241 -3.60 5.56 -18.32
C GLY A 241 -3.77 4.63 -17.13
N VAL A 242 -3.23 5.03 -15.97
CA VAL A 242 -3.23 4.23 -14.74
C VAL A 242 -4.64 3.77 -14.35
N GLN A 243 -5.63 4.67 -14.41
CA GLN A 243 -7.02 4.34 -14.06
C GLN A 243 -7.63 3.25 -14.94
N GLU A 244 -7.26 3.18 -16.21
CA GLU A 244 -7.78 2.17 -17.13
C GLU A 244 -7.12 0.79 -16.91
N ARG A 245 -5.95 0.74 -16.25
CA ARG A 245 -5.34 -0.51 -15.80
C ARG A 245 -6.08 -1.11 -14.61
N PHE A 246 -6.54 -0.24 -13.71
CA PHE A 246 -7.25 -0.60 -12.49
C PHE A 246 -8.78 -0.63 -12.66
N ARG A 247 -9.28 -0.39 -13.88
CA ARG A 247 -10.72 -0.43 -14.21
C ARG A 247 -11.24 -1.86 -14.25
N TYR A 248 -11.48 -2.40 -13.07
CA TYR A 248 -12.02 -3.75 -12.88
C TYR A 248 -12.98 -3.73 -11.70
N LEU A 249 -14.23 -4.15 -11.94
CA LEU A 249 -15.19 -4.38 -10.87
C LEU A 249 -15.24 -5.89 -10.66
N TYR A 250 -14.74 -6.36 -9.53
CA TYR A 250 -14.81 -7.77 -9.18
C TYR A 250 -16.26 -8.20 -9.03
N ASP A 251 -16.57 -9.41 -9.49
CA ASP A 251 -17.84 -10.04 -9.15
C ASP A 251 -17.77 -10.79 -7.81
N GLU A 252 -18.94 -11.21 -7.31
CA GLU A 252 -19.04 -11.91 -6.02
C GLU A 252 -18.30 -13.25 -6.00
N ALA A 253 -18.26 -13.97 -7.14
CA ALA A 253 -17.57 -15.25 -7.22
C ALA A 253 -16.05 -15.06 -7.08
N GLU A 254 -15.50 -14.06 -7.76
CA GLU A 254 -14.08 -13.71 -7.67
C GLU A 254 -13.68 -13.24 -6.26
N LEU A 255 -14.51 -12.43 -5.60
CA LEU A 255 -14.28 -12.04 -4.21
C LEU A 255 -14.38 -13.24 -3.25
N SER A 256 -15.33 -14.15 -3.51
CA SER A 256 -15.55 -15.36 -2.70
C SER A 256 -14.35 -16.32 -2.75
N GLU A 257 -13.57 -16.34 -3.83
CA GLU A 257 -12.32 -17.11 -3.91
C GLU A 257 -11.30 -16.70 -2.83
N TRP A 258 -11.36 -15.45 -2.38
CA TRP A 258 -10.45 -14.91 -1.36
C TRP A 258 -10.93 -15.13 0.07
N VAL A 259 -12.21 -15.42 0.31
CA VAL A 259 -12.75 -15.59 1.67
C VAL A 259 -12.05 -16.73 2.44
N PRO A 260 -11.83 -17.94 1.86
CA PRO A 260 -11.07 -18.99 2.55
C PRO A 260 -9.61 -18.59 2.82
N LYS A 261 -8.99 -17.84 1.89
CA LYS A 261 -7.62 -17.35 2.03
C LYS A 261 -7.49 -16.33 3.15
N LEU A 262 -8.41 -15.37 3.22
CA LEU A 262 -8.48 -14.37 4.29
C LEU A 262 -8.71 -15.04 5.66
N ARG A 263 -9.53 -16.11 5.73
CA ARG A 263 -9.69 -16.90 6.94
C ARG A 263 -8.39 -17.59 7.37
N ALA A 264 -7.63 -18.13 6.42
CA ALA A 264 -6.36 -18.76 6.73
C ALA A 264 -5.38 -17.74 7.31
N LEU A 265 -5.24 -16.59 6.64
CA LEU A 265 -4.43 -15.47 7.11
C LEU A 265 -4.85 -15.02 8.51
N SER A 266 -6.16 -14.81 8.75
CA SER A 266 -6.65 -14.36 10.05
C SER A 266 -6.47 -15.38 11.18
N LYS A 267 -6.25 -16.66 10.88
CA LYS A 267 -5.87 -17.65 11.91
C LYS A 267 -4.41 -17.52 12.34
N GLU A 268 -3.55 -17.02 11.46
CA GLU A 268 -2.12 -16.94 11.64
C GLU A 268 -1.64 -15.54 12.07
N THR A 269 -2.47 -14.51 11.88
CA THR A 269 -2.11 -13.12 12.16
C THR A 269 -3.01 -12.46 13.20
N ARG A 270 -2.51 -11.38 13.80
CA ARG A 270 -3.30 -10.50 14.66
C ARG A 270 -4.31 -9.69 13.86
N GLN A 271 -3.96 -9.33 12.63
CA GLN A 271 -4.79 -8.52 11.75
C GLN A 271 -4.54 -8.86 10.27
N VAL A 272 -5.57 -8.69 9.44
CA VAL A 272 -5.48 -8.81 7.99
C VAL A 272 -5.98 -7.52 7.35
N HIS A 273 -5.15 -6.87 6.55
CA HIS A 273 -5.52 -5.68 5.78
C HIS A 273 -5.89 -6.10 4.36
N ALA A 274 -7.14 -5.90 3.96
CA ALA A 274 -7.65 -6.19 2.62
C ALA A 274 -7.98 -4.88 1.90
N LEU A 275 -7.09 -4.48 0.98
CA LEU A 275 -7.12 -3.19 0.31
C LEU A 275 -7.52 -3.33 -1.17
N MET A 276 -8.62 -2.69 -1.53
CA MET A 276 -9.06 -2.56 -2.92
C MET A 276 -8.28 -1.45 -3.62
N ASN A 277 -7.41 -1.84 -4.57
CA ASN A 277 -6.60 -0.94 -5.40
C ASN A 277 -7.09 -0.87 -6.86
N ASN A 278 -8.26 -1.45 -7.16
CA ASN A 278 -9.00 -1.26 -8.40
C ASN A 278 -9.70 0.13 -8.44
N CYS A 279 -8.90 1.18 -8.26
CA CYS A 279 -9.35 2.57 -8.14
C CYS A 279 -9.86 3.14 -9.47
N TYR A 280 -11.09 2.80 -9.84
CA TYR A 280 -11.82 3.41 -10.94
C TYR A 280 -13.27 3.65 -10.52
N ALA A 281 -13.74 4.89 -10.68
CA ALA A 281 -15.04 5.33 -10.17
C ALA A 281 -15.21 4.90 -8.69
N ASP A 282 -16.35 4.31 -8.37
CA ASP A 282 -16.71 3.75 -7.07
C ASP A 282 -16.43 2.23 -6.97
N TYR A 283 -15.65 1.63 -7.89
CA TYR A 283 -15.46 0.17 -7.92
C TYR A 283 -14.75 -0.34 -6.68
N GLY A 284 -13.67 0.31 -6.27
CA GLY A 284 -12.90 -0.09 -5.09
C GLY A 284 -13.72 -0.04 -3.80
N VAL A 285 -14.49 1.03 -3.57
CA VAL A 285 -15.35 1.15 -2.38
C VAL A 285 -16.50 0.14 -2.41
N ARG A 286 -17.10 -0.13 -3.57
CA ARG A 286 -18.14 -1.16 -3.72
C ARG A 286 -17.60 -2.56 -3.44
N ASN A 287 -16.48 -2.93 -4.05
CA ASN A 287 -15.87 -4.25 -3.82
C ASN A 287 -15.34 -4.39 -2.38
N ALA A 288 -14.84 -3.33 -1.75
CA ALA A 288 -14.42 -3.37 -0.35
C ALA A 288 -15.60 -3.71 0.57
N GLN A 289 -16.76 -3.08 0.37
CA GLN A 289 -17.97 -3.39 1.12
C GLN A 289 -18.47 -4.82 0.84
N GLN A 290 -18.51 -5.24 -0.42
CA GLN A 290 -18.93 -6.60 -0.79
C GLN A 290 -18.01 -7.66 -0.17
N LEU A 291 -16.69 -7.44 -0.19
CA LEU A 291 -15.73 -8.35 0.44
C LEU A 291 -15.95 -8.40 1.95
N GLU A 292 -16.18 -7.26 2.59
CA GLU A 292 -16.48 -7.18 4.01
C GLU A 292 -17.74 -7.99 4.37
N ASP A 293 -18.81 -7.84 3.58
CA ASP A 293 -20.05 -8.59 3.77
C ASP A 293 -19.83 -10.09 3.63
N LEU A 294 -19.07 -10.54 2.63
CA LEU A 294 -18.72 -11.94 2.43
C LEU A 294 -17.89 -12.50 3.60
N VAL A 295 -16.93 -11.71 4.11
CA VAL A 295 -16.09 -12.08 5.27
C VAL A 295 -16.94 -12.19 6.55
N ARG A 296 -17.90 -11.27 6.76
CA ARG A 296 -18.87 -11.32 7.87
C ARG A 296 -19.78 -12.54 7.77
N GLN A 297 -20.35 -12.82 6.59
CA GLN A 297 -21.20 -14.00 6.34
C GLN A 297 -20.43 -15.29 6.62
N ALA A 298 -19.12 -15.30 6.34
CA ALA A 298 -18.24 -16.40 6.64
C ALA A 298 -17.87 -16.50 8.14
N SER A 299 -18.41 -15.67 9.03
CA SER A 299 -18.08 -15.66 10.47
C SER A 299 -16.58 -15.47 10.73
N ILE A 300 -15.91 -14.70 9.88
CA ILE A 300 -14.54 -14.24 10.13
C ILE A 300 -14.66 -12.91 10.86
N PRO A 301 -13.90 -12.66 11.94
CA PRO A 301 -13.92 -11.38 12.63
C PRO A 301 -13.61 -10.24 11.66
N VAL A 302 -14.51 -9.27 11.60
CA VAL A 302 -14.33 -8.01 10.89
C VAL A 302 -14.31 -6.90 11.92
N HIS A 303 -13.35 -5.99 11.78
CA HIS A 303 -13.35 -4.81 12.62
C HIS A 303 -14.49 -3.89 12.19
N VAL A 304 -15.48 -3.71 13.06
CA VAL A 304 -16.67 -2.93 12.76
C VAL A 304 -16.43 -1.48 13.15
N SER A 305 -16.65 -0.57 12.21
CA SER A 305 -16.86 0.85 12.48
C SER A 305 -18.06 0.97 13.44
N GLY A 306 -17.79 1.32 14.69
CA GLY A 306 -18.82 1.54 15.72
C GLY A 306 -19.74 2.70 15.41
#